data_AF-A0AAJ1CEB1-F1
#
_entry.id   AF-A0AAJ1CEB1-F1
#
_cell.length_a   1.000
_cell.length_b   1.000
_cell.length_c   1.000
_cell.angle_alpha   90.00
_cell.angle_beta   90.00
_cell.angle_gamma   90.00
#
_symmetry.space_group_name_H-M   'P 1'
#
loop_
_entity.id
_entity.type
_entity.pdbx_description
1 polymer ?
#
loop_
_entity_poly.entity_id
_entity_poly.type
_entity_poly.pdbx_seq_one_letter_code
_entity_poly.pdbx_strand_id
1 'polypeptide(L)'
;MDHLKEAPDYLQDDHLSRGTKAYLKVLNGGAPVESLPVGEARRVLTDVQAAVHVDLSGIEESERTVESEGHTLRLNLVRPSGAGRGYLPAFVFIHGGGWVLGDYPTHRRLVRDLVVESGCAAVFVNYTPSPEAHFPKAVEEVYAAVKWVAENGREIGVDGSRLALAGNSVGGNMSLAAALVAEDHGGPRLRTLVLMWPVTDAGYDWDSYVKYGRQRFLTAPLMKWMFGKYVSDPAQRGNDLMSPVRASAERLRGLPATLIVVAENDILRDEGEAMGRRLDEAGVEVTTVRFNGVVHDWGMLNGFAALHPTRTLIRLVGSVLRDYLEK
;
A
#
# COMPACT_ATOMS: atom_id res chain seq x y z
N MET A 1 0.81 -25.30 28.14
CA MET A 1 0.57 -24.95 26.72
C MET A 1 1.45 -23.74 26.46
N ASP A 2 2.48 -23.87 25.62
CA ASP A 2 3.10 -22.76 24.86
C ASP A 2 4.33 -23.31 24.14
N HIS A 3 4.08 -24.23 23.21
CA HIS A 3 5.01 -24.47 22.11
C HIS A 3 4.56 -23.58 20.95
N LEU A 4 4.75 -22.27 21.10
CA LEU A 4 4.75 -21.37 19.94
C LEU A 4 5.83 -21.90 19.01
N LYS A 5 5.43 -22.46 17.86
CA LYS A 5 6.36 -22.88 16.82
C LYS A 5 7.19 -21.66 16.45
N GLU A 6 8.47 -21.65 16.83
CA GLU A 6 9.36 -20.57 16.43
C GLU A 6 9.45 -20.55 14.90
N ALA A 7 9.33 -19.35 14.32
CA ALA A 7 9.54 -19.15 12.90
C ALA A 7 10.94 -19.69 12.52
N PRO A 8 11.08 -20.46 11.43
CA PRO A 8 12.39 -20.94 11.01
C PRO A 8 13.33 -19.77 10.72
N ASP A 9 14.62 -19.96 11.00
CA ASP A 9 15.67 -19.01 10.63
C ASP A 9 15.55 -18.67 9.13
N TYR A 10 15.53 -17.37 8.81
CA TYR A 10 15.32 -16.91 7.44
C TYR A 10 16.35 -17.40 6.43
N LEU A 11 17.56 -17.73 6.86
CA LEU A 11 18.59 -18.28 5.99
C LEU A 11 18.30 -19.74 5.61
N GLN A 12 17.65 -20.50 6.51
CA GLN A 12 17.35 -21.93 6.33
C GLN A 12 15.94 -22.20 5.81
N ASP A 13 15.10 -21.18 5.70
CA ASP A 13 13.71 -21.34 5.26
C ASP A 13 13.59 -21.48 3.73
N ASP A 14 13.20 -22.65 3.26
CA ASP A 14 13.08 -22.96 1.83
C ASP A 14 11.93 -22.24 1.12
N HIS A 15 11.05 -21.55 1.87
CA HIS A 15 9.98 -20.72 1.31
C HIS A 15 10.46 -19.31 0.87
N LEU A 16 11.76 -19.01 0.96
CA LEU A 16 12.29 -17.73 0.46
C LEU A 16 13.21 -17.95 -0.72
N SER A 17 13.07 -17.04 -1.69
CA SER A 17 14.01 -16.98 -2.79
C SER A 17 15.41 -16.63 -2.30
N ARG A 18 16.43 -17.12 -3.01
CA ARG A 18 17.85 -16.79 -2.73
C ARG A 18 18.09 -15.27 -2.70
N GLY A 19 17.46 -14.54 -3.62
CA GLY A 19 17.56 -13.08 -3.69
C GLY A 19 16.93 -12.38 -2.47
N THR A 20 15.78 -12.89 -2.00
CA THR A 20 15.13 -12.39 -0.78
C THR A 20 15.99 -12.61 0.45
N LYS A 21 16.54 -13.82 0.63
CA LYS A 21 17.46 -14.12 1.74
C LYS A 21 18.69 -13.21 1.75
N ALA A 22 19.23 -12.89 0.58
CA ALA A 22 20.44 -12.06 0.47
C ALA A 22 20.25 -10.66 1.04
N TYR A 23 19.15 -9.98 0.72
CA TYR A 23 18.91 -8.62 1.22
C TYR A 23 18.32 -8.60 2.64
N LEU A 24 17.61 -9.64 3.08
CA LEU A 24 17.19 -9.76 4.48
C LEU A 24 18.37 -9.72 5.46
N LYS A 25 19.58 -10.15 5.05
CA LYS A 25 20.80 -9.97 5.85
C LYS A 25 21.09 -8.50 6.17
N VAL A 26 20.84 -7.62 5.19
CA VAL A 26 21.02 -6.17 5.35
C VAL A 26 19.92 -5.62 6.26
N LEU A 27 18.66 -5.96 5.97
CA LEU A 27 17.50 -5.44 6.69
C LEU A 27 17.45 -5.88 8.16
N ASN A 28 17.93 -7.08 8.48
CA ASN A 28 17.96 -7.61 9.85
C ASN A 28 19.22 -7.18 10.65
N GLY A 29 20.13 -6.40 10.07
CA GLY A 29 21.41 -6.05 10.69
C GLY A 29 21.37 -4.89 11.69
N GLY A 30 20.26 -4.13 11.75
CA GLY A 30 20.10 -2.95 12.59
C GLY A 30 19.32 -3.21 13.89
N ALA A 31 19.28 -2.19 14.76
CA ALA A 31 18.38 -2.19 15.91
C ALA A 31 16.90 -2.21 15.44
N PRO A 32 15.97 -2.79 16.22
CA PRO A 32 14.55 -2.79 15.88
C PRO A 32 14.02 -1.37 15.68
N VAL A 33 13.36 -1.10 14.55
CA VAL A 33 12.88 0.24 14.18
C VAL A 33 11.93 0.81 15.25
N GLU A 34 11.10 -0.04 15.83
CA GLU A 34 10.14 0.30 16.89
C GLU A 34 10.79 0.73 18.22
N SER A 35 12.11 0.54 18.37
CA SER A 35 12.88 0.98 19.54
C SER A 35 13.42 2.42 19.41
N LEU A 36 13.35 3.00 18.21
CA LEU A 36 13.89 4.33 17.91
C LEU A 36 12.84 5.43 18.12
N PRO A 37 13.28 6.69 18.39
CA PRO A 37 12.42 7.85 18.23
C PRO A 37 11.82 7.91 16.81
N VAL A 38 10.58 8.39 16.67
CA VAL A 38 9.85 8.38 15.37
C VAL A 38 10.64 9.04 14.24
N GLY A 39 11.30 10.17 14.50
CA GLY A 39 12.13 10.84 13.50
C GLY A 39 13.33 10.01 13.03
N GLU A 40 13.93 9.20 13.91
CA GLU A 40 14.99 8.25 13.57
C GLU A 40 14.44 7.04 12.82
N ALA A 41 13.32 6.48 13.28
CA ALA A 41 12.63 5.38 12.61
C ALA A 41 12.31 5.73 11.14
N ARG A 42 11.81 6.94 10.87
CA ARG A 42 11.59 7.44 9.50
C ARG A 42 12.87 7.48 8.67
N ARG A 43 13.96 8.00 9.24
CA ARG A 43 15.27 8.05 8.57
C ARG A 43 15.78 6.67 8.18
N VAL A 44 15.54 5.62 8.98
CA VAL A 44 15.95 4.25 8.63
C VAL A 44 15.39 3.84 7.27
N LEU A 45 14.10 4.07 7.00
CA LEU A 45 13.51 3.73 5.70
C LEU A 45 14.08 4.59 4.57
N THR A 46 14.26 5.89 4.81
CA THR A 46 14.88 6.81 3.84
C THR A 46 16.29 6.35 3.45
N ASP A 47 17.11 6.02 4.43
CA ASP A 47 18.51 5.62 4.23
C ASP A 47 18.60 4.26 3.52
N VAL A 48 17.75 3.28 3.91
CA VAL A 48 17.67 1.97 3.24
C VAL A 48 17.28 2.12 1.77
N GLN A 49 16.33 3.00 1.45
CA GLN A 49 15.93 3.26 0.07
C GLN A 49 17.03 3.99 -0.73
N ALA A 50 17.69 4.98 -0.12
CA ALA A 50 18.74 5.77 -0.76
C ALA A 50 20.04 5.00 -0.98
N ALA A 51 20.31 3.95 -0.18
CA ALA A 51 21.50 3.11 -0.31
C ALA A 51 21.54 2.28 -1.61
N VAL A 52 20.43 2.20 -2.34
CA VAL A 52 20.32 1.42 -3.57
C VAL A 52 20.01 2.34 -4.74
N HIS A 53 20.91 2.39 -5.71
CA HIS A 53 20.65 3.09 -6.96
C HIS A 53 19.57 2.37 -7.77
N VAL A 54 18.58 3.12 -8.22
CA VAL A 54 17.44 2.63 -9.00
C VAL A 54 17.15 3.56 -10.18
N ASP A 55 16.56 3.00 -11.23
CA ASP A 55 16.12 3.76 -12.40
C ASP A 55 14.84 4.55 -12.09
N LEU A 56 14.90 5.86 -12.31
CA LEU A 56 13.78 6.79 -12.15
C LEU A 56 13.45 7.53 -13.45
N SER A 57 13.95 7.06 -14.59
CA SER A 57 13.71 7.64 -15.91
C SER A 57 12.29 7.34 -16.43
N GLY A 58 11.86 8.02 -17.48
CA GLY A 58 10.58 7.76 -18.15
C GLY A 58 9.36 8.37 -17.46
N ILE A 59 9.57 9.23 -16.47
CA ILE A 59 8.52 10.01 -15.81
C ILE A 59 8.83 11.51 -15.79
N GLU A 60 7.77 12.31 -15.75
CA GLU A 60 7.77 13.73 -15.42
C GLU A 60 7.09 13.90 -14.07
N GLU A 61 7.67 14.72 -13.19
CA GLU A 61 7.21 14.92 -11.82
C GLU A 61 6.92 16.40 -11.54
N SER A 62 5.83 16.65 -10.83
CA SER A 62 5.52 17.96 -10.27
C SER A 62 4.81 17.83 -8.94
N GLU A 63 4.64 18.93 -8.23
CA GLU A 63 3.92 18.99 -6.96
C GLU A 63 2.75 19.95 -7.08
N ARG A 64 1.67 19.65 -6.35
CA ARG A 64 0.53 20.54 -6.22
C ARG A 64 -0.06 20.47 -4.82
N THR A 65 -0.33 21.63 -4.24
CA THR A 65 -1.16 21.74 -3.03
C THR A 65 -2.59 22.07 -3.41
N VAL A 66 -3.55 21.40 -2.79
CA VAL A 66 -4.99 21.54 -3.06
C VAL A 66 -5.79 21.65 -1.76
N GLU A 67 -6.96 22.27 -1.84
CA GLU A 67 -7.92 22.33 -0.73
C GLU A 67 -9.13 21.46 -1.09
N SER A 68 -9.49 20.52 -0.22
CA SER A 68 -10.67 19.66 -0.42
C SER A 68 -11.19 19.13 0.91
N GLU A 69 -12.51 19.11 1.09
CA GLU A 69 -13.17 18.65 2.33
C GLU A 69 -12.62 19.29 3.63
N GLY A 70 -12.09 20.52 3.55
CA GLY A 70 -11.47 21.20 4.70
C GLY A 70 -10.03 20.79 5.01
N HIS A 71 -9.38 20.04 4.12
CA HIS A 71 -7.98 19.64 4.22
C HIS A 71 -7.11 20.34 3.17
N THR A 72 -5.95 20.84 3.61
CA THR A 72 -4.84 21.23 2.73
C THR A 72 -3.99 20.00 2.42
N LEU A 73 -3.98 19.57 1.16
CA LEU A 73 -3.37 18.32 0.72
C LEU A 73 -2.22 18.59 -0.25
N ARG A 74 -1.05 18.02 0.02
CA ARG A 74 0.09 18.05 -0.90
C ARG A 74 0.10 16.78 -1.75
N LEU A 75 0.16 16.95 -3.06
CA LEU A 75 0.14 15.87 -4.04
C LEU A 75 1.44 15.88 -4.84
N ASN A 76 2.07 14.72 -5.02
CA ASN A 76 3.09 14.54 -6.05
C ASN A 76 2.44 13.93 -7.29
N LEU A 77 2.59 14.62 -8.42
CA LEU A 77 2.03 14.24 -9.70
C LEU A 77 3.13 13.56 -10.50
N VAL A 78 2.89 12.33 -10.93
CA VAL A 78 3.86 11.55 -11.71
C VAL A 78 3.20 11.11 -13.01
N ARG A 79 3.80 11.47 -14.13
CA ARG A 79 3.25 11.20 -15.47
C ARG A 79 4.29 10.49 -16.33
N PRO A 80 3.89 9.61 -17.27
CA PRO A 80 4.84 9.07 -18.24
C PRO A 80 5.45 10.21 -19.09
N SER A 81 6.77 10.19 -19.29
CA SER A 81 7.44 11.16 -20.15
C SER A 81 6.91 11.09 -21.57
N GLY A 82 6.70 12.26 -22.21
CA GLY A 82 6.28 12.31 -23.62
C GLY A 82 4.81 11.95 -23.88
N ALA A 83 3.98 11.82 -22.85
CA ALA A 83 2.54 11.54 -22.97
C ALA A 83 1.72 12.68 -23.63
N GLY A 84 2.35 13.81 -23.96
CA GLY A 84 1.70 14.96 -24.58
C GLY A 84 0.76 15.71 -23.63
N ARG A 85 -0.10 16.57 -24.20
CA ARG A 85 -1.00 17.47 -23.44
C ARG A 85 -2.39 16.86 -23.15
N GLY A 86 -2.56 15.56 -23.35
CA GLY A 86 -3.83 14.87 -23.11
C GLY A 86 -4.12 14.65 -21.62
N TYR A 87 -5.40 14.44 -21.30
CA TYR A 87 -5.83 14.01 -19.97
C TYR A 87 -5.64 12.50 -19.83
N LEU A 88 -4.69 12.09 -18.98
CA LEU A 88 -4.36 10.68 -18.78
C LEU A 88 -5.34 10.02 -17.80
N PRO A 89 -5.67 8.73 -17.96
CA PRO A 89 -6.18 7.95 -16.84
C PRO A 89 -5.21 8.02 -15.66
N ALA A 90 -5.72 7.94 -14.43
CA ALA A 90 -4.87 8.04 -13.26
C ALA A 90 -5.21 7.03 -12.17
N PHE A 91 -4.20 6.69 -11.39
CA PHE A 91 -4.38 6.04 -10.10
C PHE A 91 -3.92 6.99 -9.00
N VAL A 92 -4.72 7.09 -7.94
CA VAL A 92 -4.29 7.75 -6.71
C VAL A 92 -3.45 6.74 -5.94
N PHE A 93 -2.21 7.09 -5.61
CA PHE A 93 -1.29 6.23 -4.91
C PHE A 93 -1.24 6.59 -3.42
N ILE A 94 -1.54 5.61 -2.57
CA ILE A 94 -1.50 5.74 -1.12
C ILE A 94 -0.32 4.90 -0.61
N HIS A 95 0.63 5.55 0.04
CA HIS A 95 1.87 4.88 0.45
C HIS A 95 1.73 4.04 1.71
N GLY A 96 2.60 3.03 1.80
CA GLY A 96 2.78 2.20 2.99
C GLY A 96 3.74 2.83 4.02
N GLY A 97 4.23 2.00 4.93
CA GLY A 97 5.11 2.44 6.03
C GLY A 97 4.45 2.46 7.40
N GLY A 98 3.37 1.70 7.61
CA GLY A 98 2.80 1.53 8.95
C GLY A 98 2.19 2.80 9.56
N TRP A 99 1.70 3.71 8.71
CA TRP A 99 1.21 5.06 9.02
C TRP A 99 2.25 6.01 9.60
N VAL A 100 3.35 5.50 10.15
CA VAL A 100 4.39 6.26 10.83
C VAL A 100 5.56 6.60 9.92
N LEU A 101 5.90 5.70 9.01
CA LEU A 101 7.00 5.82 8.06
C LEU A 101 6.46 6.06 6.64
N GLY A 102 7.39 6.29 5.72
CA GLY A 102 7.09 6.46 4.31
C GLY A 102 6.75 7.90 3.95
N ASP A 103 7.07 8.23 2.71
CA ASP A 103 6.83 9.50 2.04
C ASP A 103 6.99 9.29 0.53
N TYR A 104 6.87 10.37 -0.26
CA TYR A 104 7.07 10.27 -1.70
C TYR A 104 8.47 9.78 -2.08
N PRO A 105 9.60 10.34 -1.59
CA PRO A 105 10.93 9.85 -1.90
C PRO A 105 11.14 8.35 -1.67
N THR A 106 10.66 7.81 -0.55
CA THR A 106 10.80 6.38 -0.22
C THR A 106 9.99 5.48 -1.15
N HIS A 107 8.89 5.95 -1.72
CA HIS A 107 8.05 5.18 -2.65
C HIS A 107 8.25 5.55 -4.12
N ARG A 108 9.07 6.56 -4.41
CA ARG A 108 9.24 7.17 -5.74
C ARG A 108 9.49 6.15 -6.83
N ARG A 109 10.36 5.15 -6.58
CA ARG A 109 10.66 4.10 -7.57
C ARG A 109 9.47 3.17 -7.82
N LEU A 110 8.73 2.76 -6.79
CA LEU A 110 7.53 1.94 -6.98
C LEU A 110 6.48 2.70 -7.79
N VAL A 111 6.23 3.97 -7.44
CA VAL A 111 5.30 4.84 -8.18
C VAL A 111 5.75 4.99 -9.64
N ARG A 112 7.03 5.29 -9.86
CA ARG A 112 7.63 5.38 -11.19
C ARG A 112 7.42 4.11 -11.99
N ASP A 113 7.73 2.95 -11.42
CA ASP A 113 7.64 1.67 -12.12
C ASP A 113 6.20 1.37 -12.56
N LEU A 114 5.21 1.69 -11.70
CA LEU A 114 3.80 1.56 -12.03
C LEU A 114 3.35 2.55 -13.11
N VAL A 115 3.80 3.80 -13.07
CA VAL A 115 3.50 4.81 -14.10
C VAL A 115 4.06 4.39 -15.45
N VAL A 116 5.32 3.97 -15.51
CA VAL A 116 5.98 3.56 -16.75
C VAL A 116 5.32 2.30 -17.34
N GLU A 117 5.00 1.31 -16.50
CA GLU A 117 4.41 0.04 -16.97
C GLU A 117 2.93 0.18 -17.38
N SER A 118 2.16 1.00 -16.66
CA SER A 118 0.72 1.19 -16.94
C SER A 118 0.45 2.23 -18.03
N GLY A 119 1.33 3.20 -18.22
CA GLY A 119 1.06 4.40 -19.02
C GLY A 119 0.04 5.36 -18.38
N CYS A 120 -0.41 5.09 -17.16
CA CYS A 120 -1.32 5.95 -16.40
C CYS A 120 -0.53 6.97 -15.57
N ALA A 121 -1.14 8.10 -15.25
CA ALA A 121 -0.58 9.03 -14.28
C ALA A 121 -0.79 8.52 -12.84
N ALA A 122 0.15 8.83 -11.94
CA ALA A 122 -0.04 8.66 -10.51
C ALA A 122 -0.27 10.00 -9.83
N VAL A 123 -1.21 10.03 -8.89
CA VAL A 123 -1.38 11.13 -7.94
C VAL A 123 -1.04 10.59 -6.56
N PHE A 124 0.16 10.87 -6.07
CA PHE A 124 0.61 10.43 -4.76
C PHE A 124 0.09 11.37 -3.67
N VAL A 125 -0.59 10.82 -2.66
CA VAL A 125 -1.15 11.59 -1.55
C VAL A 125 -0.16 11.65 -0.39
N ASN A 126 0.25 12.86 0.01
CA ASN A 126 1.04 13.05 1.24
C ASN A 126 0.10 13.24 2.43
N TYR A 127 -0.49 12.13 2.91
CA TYR A 127 -1.32 12.17 4.12
C TYR A 127 -0.47 12.46 5.37
N THR A 128 -1.09 12.97 6.43
CA THR A 128 -0.43 13.27 7.70
C THR A 128 -0.02 11.97 8.40
N PRO A 129 1.27 11.73 8.70
CA PRO A 129 1.70 10.49 9.33
C PRO A 129 1.33 10.45 10.82
N SER A 130 1.36 9.26 11.39
CA SER A 130 1.28 9.04 12.83
C SER A 130 2.66 9.15 13.49
N PRO A 131 2.72 9.55 14.78
CA PRO A 131 1.61 9.86 15.69
C PRO A 131 1.11 11.31 15.61
N GLU A 132 1.52 12.11 14.63
CA GLU A 132 1.03 13.49 14.46
C GLU A 132 -0.46 13.54 14.11
N ALA A 133 -0.93 12.56 13.35
CA ALA A 133 -2.34 12.26 13.15
C ALA A 133 -2.66 10.83 13.63
N HIS A 134 -3.89 10.64 14.08
CA HIS A 134 -4.44 9.33 14.44
C HIS A 134 -5.62 8.99 13.54
N PHE A 135 -6.01 7.73 13.50
CA PHE A 135 -7.24 7.28 12.86
C PHE A 135 -8.46 8.12 13.33
N PRO A 136 -9.35 8.57 12.43
CA PRO A 136 -9.43 8.29 11.00
C PRO A 136 -8.78 9.33 10.07
N LYS A 137 -8.04 10.32 10.59
CA LYS A 137 -7.63 11.52 9.82
C LYS A 137 -6.94 11.23 8.48
N ALA A 138 -6.00 10.29 8.43
CA ALA A 138 -5.33 9.94 7.17
C ALA A 138 -6.29 9.33 6.12
N VAL A 139 -7.31 8.59 6.55
CA VAL A 139 -8.35 8.04 5.65
C VAL A 139 -9.20 9.18 5.08
N GLU A 140 -9.57 10.15 5.92
CA GLU A 140 -10.32 11.35 5.51
C GLU A 140 -9.53 12.19 4.49
N GLU A 141 -8.23 12.40 4.75
CA GLU A 141 -7.33 13.11 3.83
C GLU A 141 -7.17 12.38 2.48
N VAL A 142 -7.05 11.04 2.51
CA VAL A 142 -6.99 10.24 1.28
C VAL A 142 -8.30 10.35 0.50
N TYR A 143 -9.46 10.20 1.15
CA TYR A 143 -10.75 10.36 0.48
C TYR A 143 -10.91 11.78 -0.11
N ALA A 144 -10.54 12.82 0.63
CA ALA A 144 -10.56 14.20 0.16
C ALA A 144 -9.67 14.39 -1.09
N ALA A 145 -8.48 13.80 -1.11
CA ALA A 145 -7.62 13.81 -2.30
C ALA A 145 -8.27 13.09 -3.49
N VAL A 146 -8.86 11.92 -3.27
CA VAL A 146 -9.54 11.14 -4.31
C VAL A 146 -10.72 11.91 -4.91
N LYS A 147 -11.56 12.50 -4.05
CA LYS A 147 -12.67 13.36 -4.47
C LYS A 147 -12.18 14.56 -5.28
N TRP A 148 -11.15 15.25 -4.78
CA TRP A 148 -10.57 16.40 -5.48
C TRP A 148 -10.06 16.03 -6.87
N VAL A 149 -9.34 14.91 -7.01
CA VAL A 149 -8.82 14.44 -8.31
C VAL A 149 -9.96 14.09 -9.26
N ALA A 150 -11.04 13.47 -8.77
CA ALA A 150 -12.21 13.15 -9.59
C ALA A 150 -12.88 14.40 -10.16
N GLU A 151 -13.01 15.45 -9.34
CA GLU A 151 -13.67 16.70 -9.71
C GLU A 151 -12.77 17.65 -10.53
N ASN A 152 -11.47 17.70 -10.22
CA ASN A 152 -10.53 18.71 -10.71
C ASN A 152 -9.36 18.13 -11.53
N GLY A 153 -9.42 16.85 -11.90
CA GLY A 153 -8.31 16.14 -12.55
C GLY A 153 -7.74 16.83 -13.79
N ARG A 154 -8.59 17.54 -14.56
CA ARG A 154 -8.14 18.29 -15.75
C ARG A 154 -7.07 19.32 -15.42
N GLU A 155 -7.13 19.93 -14.24
CA GLU A 155 -6.17 20.94 -13.82
C GLU A 155 -4.76 20.36 -13.54
N ILE A 156 -4.65 19.05 -13.37
CA ILE A 156 -3.38 18.32 -13.23
C ILE A 156 -3.11 17.38 -14.41
N GLY A 157 -3.85 17.56 -15.51
CA GLY A 157 -3.68 16.79 -16.74
C GLY A 157 -4.20 15.35 -16.65
N VAL A 158 -5.09 15.01 -15.73
CA VAL A 158 -5.69 13.68 -15.61
C VAL A 158 -7.19 13.70 -15.91
N ASP A 159 -7.73 12.55 -16.28
CA ASP A 159 -9.16 12.33 -16.46
C ASP A 159 -9.76 11.77 -15.16
N GLY A 160 -10.40 12.64 -14.38
CA GLY A 160 -11.02 12.30 -13.09
C GLY A 160 -12.17 11.27 -13.16
N SER A 161 -12.65 10.91 -14.36
CA SER A 161 -13.65 9.85 -14.54
C SER A 161 -13.05 8.45 -14.71
N ARG A 162 -11.72 8.37 -14.86
CA ARG A 162 -10.96 7.14 -15.03
C ARG A 162 -9.92 7.06 -13.92
N LEU A 163 -10.41 6.76 -12.71
CA LEU A 163 -9.62 6.68 -11.48
C LEU A 163 -9.58 5.29 -10.88
N ALA A 164 -8.39 4.89 -10.44
CA ALA A 164 -8.16 3.74 -9.57
C ALA A 164 -7.52 4.20 -8.25
N LEU A 165 -7.59 3.36 -7.23
CA LEU A 165 -6.75 3.51 -6.04
C LEU A 165 -5.71 2.39 -6.03
N ALA A 166 -4.47 2.74 -5.72
CA ALA A 166 -3.40 1.79 -5.55
C ALA A 166 -2.62 2.09 -4.27
N GLY A 167 -2.29 1.08 -3.48
CA GLY A 167 -1.48 1.30 -2.30
C GLY A 167 -0.82 0.03 -1.78
N ASN A 168 0.31 0.20 -1.10
CA ASN A 168 1.06 -0.88 -0.48
C ASN A 168 0.89 -0.89 1.04
N SER A 169 0.81 -2.08 1.65
CA SER A 169 0.74 -2.23 3.11
C SER A 169 -0.46 -1.46 3.70
N VAL A 170 -0.22 -0.55 4.64
CA VAL A 170 -1.25 0.38 5.16
C VAL A 170 -1.86 1.29 4.09
N GLY A 171 -1.16 1.54 2.98
CA GLY A 171 -1.73 2.24 1.84
C GLY A 171 -2.79 1.41 1.11
N GLY A 172 -2.65 0.07 1.14
CA GLY A 172 -3.71 -0.84 0.69
C GLY A 172 -4.92 -0.81 1.63
N ASN A 173 -4.69 -0.74 2.94
CA ASN A 173 -5.75 -0.51 3.93
C ASN A 173 -6.52 0.78 3.63
N MET A 174 -5.81 1.90 3.51
CA MET A 174 -6.40 3.21 3.27
C MET A 174 -7.05 3.33 1.89
N SER A 175 -6.57 2.59 0.89
CA SER A 175 -7.24 2.51 -0.43
C SER A 175 -8.62 1.87 -0.31
N LEU A 176 -8.73 0.75 0.43
CA LEU A 176 -10.00 0.07 0.66
C LEU A 176 -10.95 0.91 1.55
N ALA A 177 -10.40 1.53 2.60
CA ALA A 177 -11.15 2.44 3.46
C ALA A 177 -11.69 3.66 2.70
N ALA A 178 -10.88 4.30 1.85
CA ALA A 178 -11.32 5.43 1.04
C ALA A 178 -12.40 5.02 0.01
N ALA A 179 -12.36 3.80 -0.51
CA ALA A 179 -13.42 3.27 -1.37
C ALA A 179 -14.75 3.09 -0.60
N LEU A 180 -14.69 2.58 0.63
CA LEU A 180 -15.87 2.49 1.51
C LEU A 180 -16.45 3.87 1.85
N VAL A 181 -15.59 4.85 2.14
CA VAL A 181 -16.01 6.25 2.38
C VAL A 181 -16.60 6.87 1.11
N ALA A 182 -16.07 6.56 -0.07
CA ALA A 182 -16.64 7.02 -1.34
C ALA A 182 -18.06 6.46 -1.55
N GLU A 183 -18.29 5.18 -1.24
CA GLU A 183 -19.64 4.60 -1.29
C GLU A 183 -20.61 5.30 -0.32
N ASP A 184 -20.16 5.64 0.90
CA ASP A 184 -20.98 6.39 1.88
C ASP A 184 -21.43 7.75 1.36
N HIS A 185 -20.59 8.39 0.55
CA HIS A 185 -20.85 9.71 -0.02
C HIS A 185 -21.44 9.67 -1.44
N GLY A 186 -21.68 8.47 -1.99
CA GLY A 186 -22.19 8.29 -3.35
C GLY A 186 -21.19 8.62 -4.46
N GLY A 187 -19.89 8.64 -4.15
CA GLY A 187 -18.81 8.85 -5.11
C GLY A 187 -17.52 9.40 -4.48
N PRO A 188 -16.47 9.59 -5.29
CA PRO A 188 -16.45 9.44 -6.75
C PRO A 188 -16.41 7.97 -7.20
N ARG A 189 -16.76 7.72 -8.47
CA ARG A 189 -16.69 6.36 -9.05
C ARG A 189 -15.23 5.94 -9.23
N LEU A 190 -14.88 4.79 -8.64
CA LEU A 190 -13.58 4.14 -8.82
C LEU A 190 -13.71 2.98 -9.81
N ARG A 191 -12.71 2.80 -10.66
CA ARG A 191 -12.70 1.73 -11.69
C ARG A 191 -12.07 0.44 -11.19
N THR A 192 -11.05 0.54 -10.33
CA THR A 192 -10.42 -0.61 -9.69
C THR A 192 -9.66 -0.21 -8.42
N LEU A 193 -9.47 -1.17 -7.52
CA LEU A 193 -8.48 -1.10 -6.44
C LEU A 193 -7.33 -2.05 -6.72
N VAL A 194 -6.11 -1.59 -6.49
CA VAL A 194 -4.89 -2.41 -6.47
C VAL A 194 -4.31 -2.38 -5.06
N LEU A 195 -4.51 -3.47 -4.33
CA LEU A 195 -4.09 -3.62 -2.93
C LEU A 195 -2.83 -4.49 -2.87
N MET A 196 -1.67 -3.85 -2.72
CA MET A 196 -0.40 -4.54 -2.58
C MET A 196 -0.15 -4.85 -1.10
N TRP A 197 -0.24 -6.13 -0.75
CA TRP A 197 -0.05 -6.73 0.59
C TRP A 197 -0.71 -5.91 1.69
N PRO A 198 -2.03 -5.71 1.60
CA PRO A 198 -2.73 -4.76 2.45
C PRO A 198 -2.76 -5.21 3.91
N VAL A 199 -2.75 -4.23 4.82
CA VAL A 199 -3.29 -4.45 6.16
C VAL A 199 -4.82 -4.47 6.05
N THR A 200 -5.48 -5.50 6.57
CA THR A 200 -6.94 -5.63 6.52
C THR A 200 -7.56 -5.99 7.85
N ASP A 201 -6.74 -6.31 8.86
CA ASP A 201 -7.18 -6.55 10.23
C ASP A 201 -6.22 -5.91 11.24
N ALA A 202 -6.77 -5.17 12.21
CA ALA A 202 -6.03 -4.65 13.35
C ALA A 202 -5.91 -5.67 14.50
N GLY A 203 -6.00 -6.96 14.16
CA GLY A 203 -5.79 -8.11 15.04
C GLY A 203 -4.39 -8.72 14.88
N TYR A 204 -4.10 -9.72 15.71
CA TYR A 204 -2.82 -10.45 15.66
C TYR A 204 -3.00 -11.97 15.56
N ASP A 205 -4.25 -12.44 15.54
CA ASP A 205 -4.61 -13.86 15.65
C ASP A 205 -4.73 -14.51 14.27
N TRP A 206 -3.61 -14.46 13.54
CA TRP A 206 -3.47 -15.06 12.21
C TRP A 206 -2.26 -16.01 12.21
N ASP A 207 -2.39 -17.16 11.56
CA ASP A 207 -1.31 -18.15 11.48
C ASP A 207 -0.03 -17.56 10.86
N SER A 208 -0.17 -16.66 9.88
CA SER A 208 0.93 -15.90 9.28
C SER A 208 1.69 -15.02 10.28
N TYR A 209 1.03 -14.42 11.28
CA TYR A 209 1.70 -13.65 12.33
C TYR A 209 2.61 -14.54 13.18
N VAL A 210 2.16 -15.76 13.51
CA VAL A 210 2.96 -16.73 14.25
C VAL A 210 4.12 -17.22 13.39
N LYS A 211 3.86 -17.57 12.13
CA LYS A 211 4.84 -18.20 11.24
C LYS A 211 5.94 -17.25 10.75
N TYR A 212 5.62 -15.96 10.53
CA TYR A 212 6.53 -15.01 9.88
C TYR A 212 6.86 -13.77 10.73
N GLY A 213 6.38 -13.70 11.98
CA GLY A 213 6.47 -12.51 12.82
C GLY A 213 7.85 -12.06 13.28
N ARG A 214 8.94 -12.70 12.84
CA ARG A 214 10.33 -12.37 13.20
C ARG A 214 11.26 -12.55 12.02
N GLN A 215 12.27 -11.68 11.88
CA GLN A 215 13.38 -11.74 10.90
C GLN A 215 13.00 -11.54 9.41
N ARG A 216 11.76 -11.11 9.10
CA ARG A 216 11.19 -11.09 7.73
C ARG A 216 10.86 -9.66 7.30
N PHE A 217 11.72 -8.72 7.69
CA PHE A 217 11.51 -7.28 7.56
C PHE A 217 10.34 -6.77 8.41
N LEU A 218 9.09 -7.04 8.03
CA LEU A 218 7.93 -6.73 8.86
C LEU A 218 7.82 -7.77 9.99
N THR A 219 7.90 -7.31 11.23
CA THR A 219 7.80 -8.17 12.42
C THR A 219 6.49 -7.89 13.18
N ALA A 220 6.03 -8.87 13.96
CA ALA A 220 4.85 -8.69 14.79
C ALA A 220 5.01 -7.57 15.85
N PRO A 221 6.18 -7.40 16.51
CA PRO A 221 6.42 -6.23 17.36
C PRO A 221 6.37 -4.89 16.62
N LEU A 222 6.95 -4.80 15.41
CA LEU A 222 6.91 -3.59 14.59
C LEU A 222 5.47 -3.22 14.23
N MET A 223 4.65 -4.19 13.81
CA MET A 223 3.25 -3.93 13.46
C MET A 223 2.41 -3.51 14.69
N LYS A 224 2.64 -4.14 15.85
CA LYS A 224 2.04 -3.73 17.14
C LYS A 224 2.39 -2.28 17.49
N TRP A 225 3.64 -1.87 17.27
CA TRP A 225 4.07 -0.49 17.50
C TRP A 225 3.38 0.47 16.53
N MET A 226 3.29 0.13 15.24
CA MET A 226 2.59 0.94 14.23
C MET A 226 1.12 1.15 14.60
N PHE A 227 0.39 0.08 14.97
CA PHE A 227 -1.00 0.20 15.44
C PHE A 227 -1.11 1.08 16.70
N GLY A 228 -0.15 1.00 17.63
CA GLY A 228 -0.12 1.83 18.83
C GLY A 228 0.17 3.31 18.58
N LYS A 229 0.74 3.66 17.41
CA LYS A 229 0.89 5.06 16.98
C LYS A 229 -0.31 5.56 16.18
N TYR A 230 -0.94 4.68 15.41
CA TYR A 230 -2.04 5.04 14.54
C TYR A 230 -3.37 5.22 15.27
N VAL A 231 -3.66 4.37 16.25
CA VAL A 231 -4.94 4.33 16.95
C VAL A 231 -4.80 4.94 18.35
N SER A 232 -5.66 5.90 18.69
CA SER A 232 -5.71 6.53 20.02
C SER A 232 -6.63 5.79 20.99
N ASP A 233 -7.69 5.15 20.49
CA ASP A 233 -8.60 4.29 21.26
C ASP A 233 -8.59 2.85 20.69
N PRO A 234 -8.13 1.84 21.46
CA PRO A 234 -8.13 0.45 21.02
C PRO A 234 -9.48 -0.08 20.47
N ALA A 235 -10.62 0.48 20.89
CA ALA A 235 -11.93 0.10 20.37
C ALA A 235 -12.09 0.42 18.87
N GLN A 236 -11.37 1.42 18.34
CA GLN A 236 -11.38 1.78 16.92
C GLN A 236 -10.81 0.68 16.02
N ARG A 237 -10.03 -0.27 16.56
CA ARG A 237 -9.51 -1.40 15.79
C ARG A 237 -10.61 -2.29 15.20
N GLY A 238 -11.80 -2.28 15.78
CA GLY A 238 -12.96 -3.00 15.24
C GLY A 238 -13.70 -2.28 14.12
N ASN A 239 -13.38 -1.01 13.84
CA ASN A 239 -14.01 -0.22 12.79
C ASN A 239 -13.68 -0.80 11.40
N ASP A 240 -14.64 -0.78 10.48
CA ASP A 240 -14.51 -1.34 9.12
C ASP A 240 -13.53 -0.58 8.22
N LEU A 241 -13.31 0.71 8.48
CA LEU A 241 -12.27 1.51 7.80
C LEU A 241 -10.86 1.18 8.29
N MET A 242 -10.74 0.47 9.42
CA MET A 242 -9.46 0.02 9.98
C MET A 242 -9.23 -1.47 9.74
N SER A 243 -10.25 -2.29 9.97
CA SER A 243 -10.26 -3.74 9.82
C SER A 243 -11.32 -4.18 8.81
N PRO A 244 -11.18 -3.83 7.52
CA PRO A 244 -12.21 -4.08 6.50
C PRO A 244 -12.55 -5.56 6.30
N VAL A 245 -11.66 -6.49 6.68
CA VAL A 245 -11.98 -7.94 6.62
C VAL A 245 -13.17 -8.31 7.52
N ARG A 246 -13.44 -7.50 8.55
CA ARG A 246 -14.54 -7.67 9.50
C ARG A 246 -15.84 -7.01 9.05
N ALA A 247 -15.82 -6.25 7.95
CA ALA A 247 -17.01 -5.59 7.41
C ALA A 247 -18.07 -6.63 6.99
N SER A 248 -19.35 -6.23 7.03
CA SER A 248 -20.45 -7.09 6.57
C SER A 248 -20.39 -7.27 5.04
N ALA A 249 -20.98 -8.35 4.51
CA ALA A 249 -21.04 -8.54 3.07
C ALA A 249 -21.86 -7.43 2.36
N GLU A 250 -22.85 -6.86 3.04
CA GLU A 250 -23.58 -5.68 2.55
C GLU A 250 -22.68 -4.45 2.45
N ARG A 251 -21.83 -4.22 3.46
CA ARG A 251 -20.88 -3.10 3.47
C ARG A 251 -19.85 -3.16 2.35
N LEU A 252 -19.43 -4.37 1.98
CA LEU A 252 -18.46 -4.60 0.91
C LEU A 252 -19.09 -4.64 -0.50
N ARG A 253 -20.42 -4.76 -0.60
CA ARG A 253 -21.12 -4.87 -1.87
C ARG A 253 -20.98 -3.57 -2.65
N GLY A 254 -20.73 -3.68 -3.96
CA GLY A 254 -20.65 -2.52 -4.85
C GLY A 254 -19.26 -1.88 -4.93
N LEU A 255 -18.31 -2.33 -4.09
CA LEU A 255 -16.91 -1.95 -4.23
C LEU A 255 -16.39 -2.32 -5.65
N PRO A 256 -15.48 -1.51 -6.21
CA PRO A 256 -14.96 -1.72 -7.56
C PRO A 256 -14.12 -3.00 -7.65
N ALA A 257 -13.91 -3.47 -8.89
CA ALA A 257 -13.09 -4.63 -9.16
C ALA A 257 -11.70 -4.50 -8.51
N THR A 258 -11.24 -5.54 -7.82
CA THR A 258 -10.08 -5.43 -6.92
C THR A 258 -9.01 -6.48 -7.22
N LEU A 259 -7.77 -6.04 -7.39
CA LEU A 259 -6.58 -6.89 -7.35
C LEU A 259 -5.97 -6.83 -5.95
N ILE A 260 -5.81 -7.99 -5.31
CA ILE A 260 -5.04 -8.15 -4.08
C ILE A 260 -3.80 -8.96 -4.38
N VAL A 261 -2.63 -8.45 -3.98
CA VAL A 261 -1.36 -9.17 -4.11
C VAL A 261 -0.76 -9.39 -2.73
N VAL A 262 -0.37 -10.60 -2.37
CA VAL A 262 0.22 -10.89 -1.04
C VAL A 262 1.58 -11.57 -1.16
N ALA A 263 2.44 -11.40 -0.15
CA ALA A 263 3.70 -12.13 -0.03
C ALA A 263 3.50 -13.45 0.71
N GLU A 264 4.17 -14.52 0.28
CA GLU A 264 4.12 -15.81 0.96
C GLU A 264 4.67 -15.76 2.40
N ASN A 265 5.72 -14.97 2.65
CA ASN A 265 6.42 -14.88 3.94
C ASN A 265 6.18 -13.52 4.60
N ASP A 266 4.91 -13.24 4.87
CA ASP A 266 4.42 -11.97 5.42
C ASP A 266 3.39 -12.25 6.51
N ILE A 267 3.45 -11.50 7.61
CA ILE A 267 2.45 -11.58 8.69
C ILE A 267 1.06 -11.17 8.20
N LEU A 268 0.96 -10.30 7.21
CA LEU A 268 -0.32 -9.81 6.67
C LEU A 268 -0.91 -10.71 5.58
N ARG A 269 -0.24 -11.82 5.24
CA ARG A 269 -0.67 -12.69 4.14
C ARG A 269 -2.08 -13.22 4.34
N ASP A 270 -2.35 -13.82 5.50
CA ASP A 270 -3.60 -14.55 5.71
C ASP A 270 -4.79 -13.58 5.79
N GLU A 271 -4.62 -12.41 6.41
CA GLU A 271 -5.67 -11.37 6.44
C GLU A 271 -5.94 -10.80 5.04
N GLY A 272 -4.90 -10.54 4.24
CA GLY A 272 -5.07 -10.07 2.85
C GLY A 272 -5.77 -11.09 1.96
N GLU A 273 -5.46 -12.38 2.12
CA GLU A 273 -6.16 -13.46 1.40
C GLU A 273 -7.60 -13.64 1.87
N ALA A 274 -7.84 -13.52 3.18
CA ALA A 274 -9.19 -13.54 3.75
C ALA A 274 -10.02 -12.37 3.20
N MET A 275 -9.45 -11.17 3.09
CA MET A 275 -10.13 -10.02 2.48
C MET A 275 -10.57 -10.31 1.04
N GLY A 276 -9.71 -10.95 0.24
CA GLY A 276 -10.09 -11.37 -1.11
C GLY A 276 -11.30 -12.29 -1.14
N ARG A 277 -11.37 -13.26 -0.21
CA ARG A 277 -12.55 -14.14 -0.08
C ARG A 277 -13.80 -13.37 0.36
N ARG A 278 -13.66 -12.41 1.28
CA ARG A 278 -14.77 -11.58 1.76
C ARG A 278 -15.34 -10.69 0.65
N LEU A 279 -14.50 -10.16 -0.23
CA LEU A 279 -14.92 -9.40 -1.41
C LEU A 279 -15.67 -10.29 -2.40
N ASP A 280 -15.14 -11.48 -2.69
CA ASP A 280 -15.79 -12.47 -3.57
C ASP A 280 -17.17 -12.88 -3.04
N GLU A 281 -17.26 -13.21 -1.74
CA GLU A 281 -18.52 -13.53 -1.05
C GLU A 281 -19.55 -12.38 -1.10
N ALA A 282 -19.09 -11.12 -1.15
CA ALA A 282 -19.93 -9.94 -1.28
C ALA A 282 -20.38 -9.66 -2.73
N GLY A 283 -19.83 -10.39 -3.71
CA GLY A 283 -20.11 -10.24 -5.14
C GLY A 283 -19.22 -9.22 -5.86
N VAL A 284 -18.07 -8.86 -5.28
CA VAL A 284 -17.08 -7.98 -5.91
C VAL A 284 -16.18 -8.80 -6.82
N GLU A 285 -15.94 -8.33 -8.05
CA GLU A 285 -14.94 -8.95 -8.93
C GLU A 285 -13.56 -8.81 -8.30
N VAL A 286 -12.95 -9.92 -7.89
CA VAL A 286 -11.68 -9.89 -7.16
C VAL A 286 -10.70 -10.93 -7.68
N THR A 287 -9.42 -10.55 -7.73
CA THR A 287 -8.32 -11.48 -7.98
C THR A 287 -7.33 -11.37 -6.84
N THR A 288 -7.01 -12.50 -6.19
CA THR A 288 -5.97 -12.58 -5.15
C THR A 288 -4.79 -13.38 -5.67
N VAL A 289 -3.59 -12.79 -5.64
CA VAL A 289 -2.36 -13.43 -6.13
C VAL A 289 -1.32 -13.48 -5.00
N ARG A 290 -0.89 -14.68 -4.66
CA ARG A 290 0.26 -14.88 -3.76
C ARG A 290 1.55 -14.94 -4.56
N PHE A 291 2.52 -14.12 -4.18
CA PHE A 291 3.90 -14.20 -4.67
C PHE A 291 4.72 -15.03 -3.69
N ASN A 292 5.19 -16.18 -4.16
CA ASN A 292 6.06 -17.04 -3.38
C ASN A 292 7.50 -16.52 -3.33
N GLY A 293 8.24 -16.90 -2.29
CA GLY A 293 9.65 -16.58 -2.16
C GLY A 293 9.97 -15.16 -1.68
N VAL A 294 8.97 -14.30 -1.46
CA VAL A 294 9.14 -12.88 -1.07
C VAL A 294 8.58 -12.59 0.32
N VAL A 295 8.93 -11.41 0.85
CA VAL A 295 8.51 -10.88 2.16
C VAL A 295 7.67 -9.61 1.98
N HIS A 296 7.10 -9.08 3.07
CA HIS A 296 6.40 -7.80 3.08
C HIS A 296 7.18 -6.68 2.38
N ASP A 297 6.47 -5.81 1.66
CA ASP A 297 7.03 -4.64 0.98
C ASP A 297 8.12 -4.93 -0.09
N TRP A 298 8.19 -6.16 -0.61
CA TRP A 298 9.18 -6.50 -1.64
C TRP A 298 9.13 -5.62 -2.88
N GLY A 299 7.94 -5.14 -3.27
CA GLY A 299 7.81 -4.20 -4.39
C GLY A 299 8.28 -2.80 -4.05
N MET A 300 8.22 -2.37 -2.79
CA MET A 300 8.61 -1.03 -2.33
C MET A 300 10.11 -0.91 -2.01
N LEU A 301 10.74 -1.96 -1.50
CA LEU A 301 12.15 -1.94 -1.08
C LEU A 301 13.10 -1.95 -2.28
N ASN A 302 13.95 -0.92 -2.40
CA ASN A 302 14.82 -0.74 -3.57
C ASN A 302 15.83 -1.87 -3.73
N GLY A 303 16.33 -2.47 -2.65
CA GLY A 303 17.20 -3.64 -2.72
C GLY A 303 16.54 -4.89 -3.30
N PHE A 304 15.21 -4.90 -3.44
CA PHE A 304 14.44 -5.94 -4.11
C PHE A 304 13.97 -5.57 -5.52
N ALA A 305 14.27 -4.36 -6.02
CA ALA A 305 13.77 -3.87 -7.32
C ALA A 305 14.15 -4.78 -8.50
N ALA A 306 15.37 -5.34 -8.48
CA ALA A 306 15.87 -6.20 -9.56
C ALA A 306 15.39 -7.66 -9.49
N LEU A 307 14.71 -8.07 -8.40
CA LEU A 307 14.22 -9.44 -8.28
C LEU A 307 13.17 -9.74 -9.35
N HIS A 308 13.23 -10.95 -9.91
CA HIS A 308 12.22 -11.43 -10.86
C HIS A 308 10.77 -11.29 -10.33
N PRO A 309 10.42 -11.71 -9.10
CA PRO A 309 9.08 -11.51 -8.56
C PRO A 309 8.66 -10.03 -8.48
N THR A 310 9.58 -9.11 -8.21
CA THR A 310 9.29 -7.66 -8.20
C THR A 310 8.96 -7.15 -9.59
N ARG A 311 9.77 -7.49 -10.59
CA ARG A 311 9.49 -7.10 -12.00
C ARG A 311 8.19 -7.72 -12.52
N THR A 312 7.86 -8.93 -12.07
CA THR A 312 6.60 -9.60 -12.42
C THR A 312 5.41 -8.91 -11.77
N LEU A 313 5.52 -8.51 -10.49
CA LEU A 313 4.51 -7.71 -9.81
C LEU A 313 4.22 -6.42 -10.57
N ILE A 314 5.25 -5.66 -10.95
CA ILE A 314 5.08 -4.39 -11.66
C ILE A 314 4.30 -4.59 -12.96
N ARG A 315 4.64 -5.61 -13.76
CA ARG A 315 3.92 -5.96 -15.00
C ARG A 315 2.46 -6.33 -14.76
N LEU A 316 2.20 -7.16 -13.74
CA LEU A 316 0.85 -7.56 -13.37
C LEU A 316 0.01 -6.34 -12.99
N VAL A 317 0.51 -5.53 -12.05
CA VAL A 317 -0.21 -4.34 -11.56
C VAL A 317 -0.37 -3.31 -12.67
N GLY A 318 0.68 -3.05 -13.44
CA GLY A 318 0.65 -2.10 -14.54
C GLY A 318 -0.37 -2.50 -15.62
N SER A 319 -0.48 -3.79 -15.94
CA SER A 319 -1.52 -4.29 -16.85
C SER A 319 -2.91 -4.10 -16.27
N VAL A 320 -3.15 -4.46 -15.00
CA VAL A 320 -4.47 -4.27 -14.37
C VAL A 320 -4.88 -2.80 -14.36
N LEU A 321 -3.96 -1.89 -13.98
CA LEU A 321 -4.24 -0.45 -14.00
C LEU A 321 -4.61 0.03 -15.41
N ARG A 322 -3.82 -0.34 -16.42
CA ARG A 322 -4.10 0.01 -17.82
C ARG A 322 -5.46 -0.52 -18.27
N ASP A 323 -5.73 -1.81 -18.06
CA ASP A 323 -6.92 -2.47 -18.57
C ASP A 323 -8.22 -1.94 -17.94
N TYR A 324 -8.21 -1.57 -16.65
CA TYR A 324 -9.39 -1.00 -15.99
C TYR A 324 -9.58 0.50 -16.23
N LEU A 325 -8.50 1.23 -16.58
CA LEU A 325 -8.55 2.67 -16.82
C LEU A 325 -8.59 3.07 -18.31
N GLU A 326 -8.40 2.13 -19.24
CA GLU A 326 -8.66 2.32 -20.67
C GLU A 326 -10.14 2.13 -21.05
N LYS A 327 -10.87 1.29 -20.30
CA LYS A 327 -12.33 1.13 -20.42
C LYS A 327 -13.05 2.43 -20.03
#